data_AF-A0A645B286-F1
#
_entry.id   AF-A0A645B286-F1
#
_cell.length_a   1.000
_cell.length_b   1.000
_cell.length_c   1.000
_cell.angle_alpha   90.00
_cell.angle_beta   90.00
_cell.angle_gamma   90.00
#
_symmetry.space_group_name_H-M   'P 1'
#
loop_
_entity.id
_entity.type
_entity.pdbx_description
1 polymer ?
#
loop_
_entity_poly.entity_id
_entity_poly.type
_entity_poly.pdbx_seq_one_letter_code
_entity_poly.pdbx_strand_id
1 'polypeptide(L)'
;MKAGSYGMIQAVIVIFAVWYFSFWLSKKMGVDKEMGILLSTAVSICGVSAAIAASGAMKGDSKKLSFVVSLVLVVAVPMMYIMPYLSQLLGLSQEVAGAWLGGTIDTTGAVVASGKFLGEIAESQSVIIKSAQNALLGVAAFAISIYWSLKGTNQEIRPSASVLWDRFPKFVIGFVLASVVFSFFLEPATAKALGSPAKALRETLFSVAFVAIGLETDFRKVFGKENNRYTATFLIAQLFNILITLAVAFLLFGKYEFSFGF
;
A
#
# COMPACT_ATOMS: atom_id res chain seq x y z
N MET A 1 -18.66 -4.62 9.76
CA MET A 1 -18.58 -3.16 9.99
C MET A 1 -17.37 -2.72 10.81
N LYS A 2 -17.07 -3.32 11.99
CA LYS A 2 -15.92 -2.91 12.84
C LYS A 2 -14.53 -3.00 12.17
N ALA A 3 -14.28 -4.02 11.34
CA ALA A 3 -13.01 -4.19 10.65
C ALA A 3 -12.71 -3.06 9.65
N GLY A 4 -13.73 -2.57 8.94
CA GLY A 4 -13.56 -1.48 7.97
C GLY A 4 -13.24 -0.14 8.63
N SER A 5 -13.89 0.19 9.74
CA SER A 5 -13.59 1.42 10.49
C SER A 5 -12.20 1.41 11.10
N TYR A 6 -11.79 0.30 11.72
CA TYR A 6 -10.44 0.17 12.27
C TYR A 6 -9.39 0.17 11.17
N GLY A 7 -9.69 -0.43 10.01
CA GLY A 7 -8.81 -0.37 8.85
C GLY A 7 -8.61 1.03 8.31
N MET A 8 -9.65 1.85 8.25
CA MET A 8 -9.52 3.26 7.86
C MET A 8 -8.69 4.05 8.87
N ILE A 9 -8.91 3.85 10.18
CA ILE A 9 -8.13 4.50 11.24
C ILE A 9 -6.65 4.12 11.13
N GLN A 10 -6.36 2.82 11.00
CA GLN A 10 -5.00 2.34 10.79
C GLN A 10 -4.37 2.97 9.56
N ALA A 11 -5.09 2.96 8.42
CA ALA A 11 -4.60 3.50 7.16
C ALA A 11 -4.20 4.97 7.30
N VAL A 12 -5.04 5.79 7.91
CA VAL A 12 -4.74 7.22 8.17
C VAL A 12 -3.48 7.35 9.03
N ILE A 13 -3.42 6.69 10.20
CA ILE A 13 -2.29 6.81 11.13
C ILE A 13 -0.97 6.39 10.45
N VAL A 14 -0.97 5.23 9.81
CA VAL A 14 0.21 4.66 9.15
C VAL A 14 0.66 5.54 7.98
N ILE A 15 -0.26 5.97 7.10
CA ILE A 15 0.08 6.82 5.96
C ILE A 15 0.75 8.11 6.45
N PHE A 16 0.15 8.81 7.41
CA PHE A 16 0.71 10.07 7.90
C PHE A 16 2.08 9.87 8.57
N ALA A 17 2.21 8.87 9.45
CA ALA A 17 3.45 8.60 10.17
C ALA A 17 4.59 8.22 9.21
N VAL A 18 4.33 7.26 8.30
CA VAL A 18 5.32 6.74 7.37
C VAL A 18 5.69 7.78 6.32
N TRP A 19 4.70 8.51 5.78
CA TRP A 19 4.97 9.54 4.77
C TRP A 19 5.83 10.66 5.36
N TYR A 20 5.48 11.17 6.55
CA TYR A 20 6.24 12.25 7.19
C TYR A 20 7.66 11.80 7.55
N PHE A 21 7.81 10.61 8.13
CA PHE A 21 9.12 10.04 8.45
C PHE A 21 9.98 9.86 7.19
N SER A 22 9.41 9.25 6.14
CA SER A 22 10.11 9.03 4.87
C SER A 22 10.51 10.35 4.20
N PHE A 23 9.65 11.37 4.25
CA PHE A 23 9.93 12.67 3.63
C PHE A 23 11.02 13.43 4.39
N TRP A 24 10.94 13.42 5.72
CA TRP A 24 11.99 13.94 6.60
C TRP A 24 13.33 13.23 6.35
N LEU A 25 13.32 11.89 6.27
CA LEU A 25 14.51 11.09 6.04
C LEU A 25 15.12 11.38 4.66
N SER A 26 14.28 11.49 3.63
CA SER A 26 14.69 11.88 2.28
C SER A 26 15.45 13.21 2.30
N LYS A 27 14.90 14.23 2.97
CA LYS A 27 15.57 15.52 3.13
C LYS A 27 16.89 15.42 3.90
N LYS A 28 16.91 14.67 5.01
CA LYS A 28 18.11 14.49 5.85
C LYS A 28 19.23 13.78 5.10
N MET A 29 18.88 12.76 4.32
CA MET A 29 19.86 12.10 3.50
C MET A 29 20.33 13.06 2.40
N GLY A 30 19.50 13.99 1.92
CA GLY A 30 19.76 14.98 0.84
C GLY A 30 19.15 14.60 -0.52
N VAL A 31 18.09 13.79 -0.52
CA VAL A 31 17.41 13.27 -1.71
C VAL A 31 16.69 14.46 -2.33
N ASP A 32 16.71 14.56 -3.66
CA ASP A 32 16.01 15.66 -4.31
C ASP A 32 14.51 15.61 -3.97
N LYS A 33 13.89 16.78 -3.94
CA LYS A 33 12.53 16.94 -3.42
C LYS A 33 11.50 16.08 -4.15
N GLU A 34 11.66 15.95 -5.47
CA GLU A 34 10.74 15.17 -6.28
C GLU A 34 10.87 13.68 -5.97
N MET A 35 12.10 13.15 -5.97
CA MET A 35 12.37 11.77 -5.61
C MET A 35 11.96 11.45 -4.16
N GLY A 36 12.17 12.39 -3.23
CA GLY A 36 11.72 12.26 -1.85
C GLY A 36 10.20 12.08 -1.74
N ILE A 37 9.41 12.89 -2.46
CA ILE A 37 7.95 12.74 -2.48
C ILE A 37 7.54 11.40 -3.10
N LEU A 38 8.18 10.98 -4.19
CA LEU A 38 7.89 9.68 -4.82
C LEU A 38 8.17 8.52 -3.86
N LEU A 39 9.33 8.49 -3.21
CA LEU A 39 9.70 7.46 -2.23
C LEU A 39 8.73 7.44 -1.05
N SER A 40 8.42 8.61 -0.47
CA SER A 40 7.52 8.73 0.67
C SER A 40 6.09 8.34 0.34
N THR A 41 5.61 8.70 -0.84
CA THR A 41 4.25 8.35 -1.28
C THR A 41 4.14 6.88 -1.65
N ALA A 42 5.17 6.31 -2.25
CA ALA A 42 5.24 4.88 -2.55
C ALA A 42 5.19 4.03 -1.28
N VAL A 43 6.09 4.28 -0.33
CA VAL A 43 6.27 3.46 0.89
C VAL A 43 5.14 3.60 1.93
N SER A 44 4.35 4.67 1.87
CA SER A 44 3.31 4.93 2.88
C SER A 44 1.91 4.44 2.48
N ILE A 45 1.65 4.22 1.19
CA ILE A 45 0.30 3.91 0.68
C ILE A 45 0.28 2.51 0.05
N CYS A 46 0.54 2.42 -1.26
CA CYS A 46 0.35 1.21 -2.03
C CYS A 46 1.45 0.98 -3.07
N GLY A 47 2.62 1.61 -2.86
CA GLY A 47 3.76 1.45 -3.73
C GLY A 47 3.57 2.05 -5.11
N VAL A 48 3.38 1.19 -6.09
CA VAL A 48 3.41 1.52 -7.53
C VAL A 48 2.33 2.54 -7.92
N SER A 49 1.06 2.28 -7.56
CA SER A 49 -0.04 3.18 -7.92
C SER A 49 0.11 4.56 -7.28
N ALA A 50 0.65 4.59 -6.06
CA ALA A 50 0.94 5.81 -5.33
C ALA A 50 2.07 6.63 -5.97
N ALA A 51 3.15 5.97 -6.39
CA ALA A 51 4.24 6.60 -7.13
C ALA A 51 3.77 7.18 -8.47
N ILE A 52 2.96 6.43 -9.23
CA ILE A 52 2.39 6.88 -10.51
C ILE A 52 1.49 8.11 -10.31
N ALA A 53 0.62 8.07 -9.30
CA ALA A 53 -0.28 9.19 -9.01
C ALA A 53 0.51 10.44 -8.58
N ALA A 54 1.51 10.30 -7.71
CA ALA A 54 2.37 11.40 -7.26
C ALA A 54 3.19 11.99 -8.42
N SER A 55 3.83 11.15 -9.23
CA SER A 55 4.55 11.58 -10.44
C SER A 55 3.60 12.31 -11.40
N GLY A 56 2.42 11.77 -11.63
CA GLY A 56 1.40 12.38 -12.48
C GLY A 56 0.89 13.73 -11.96
N ALA A 57 0.77 13.90 -10.64
CA ALA A 57 0.37 15.15 -10.00
C ALA A 57 1.45 16.25 -10.09
N MET A 58 2.72 15.84 -10.19
CA MET A 58 3.87 16.76 -10.20
C MET A 58 4.46 16.98 -11.61
N LYS A 59 3.99 16.25 -12.62
CA LYS A 59 4.68 16.07 -13.92
C LYS A 59 6.13 15.61 -13.73
N GLY A 60 6.31 14.60 -12.89
CA GLY A 60 7.62 14.08 -12.51
C GLY A 60 8.35 13.35 -13.64
N ASP A 61 9.66 13.19 -13.46
CA ASP A 61 10.56 12.47 -14.33
C ASP A 61 10.19 10.98 -14.39
N SER A 62 9.97 10.48 -15.61
CA SER A 62 9.62 9.09 -15.86
C SER A 62 10.72 8.11 -15.43
N LYS A 63 12.00 8.52 -15.44
CA LYS A 63 13.13 7.70 -14.97
C LYS A 63 13.07 7.52 -13.45
N LYS A 64 12.80 8.59 -12.70
CA LYS A 64 12.62 8.52 -11.25
C LYS A 64 11.43 7.63 -10.88
N LEU A 65 10.31 7.81 -11.59
CA LEU A 65 9.14 6.95 -11.42
C LEU A 65 9.48 5.47 -11.68
N SER A 66 10.11 5.16 -12.81
CA SER A 66 10.49 3.78 -13.16
C SER A 66 11.41 3.14 -12.12
N PHE A 67 12.37 3.89 -11.59
CA PHE A 67 13.23 3.41 -10.51
C PHE A 67 12.44 3.14 -9.22
N VAL A 68 11.56 4.04 -8.80
CA VAL A 68 10.73 3.85 -7.58
C VAL A 68 9.82 2.63 -7.73
N VAL A 69 9.20 2.45 -8.89
CA VAL A 69 8.38 1.27 -9.19
C VAL A 69 9.21 -0.01 -9.08
N SER A 70 10.40 -0.05 -9.68
CA SER A 70 11.30 -1.20 -9.59
C SER A 70 11.70 -1.50 -8.15
N LEU A 71 12.03 -0.47 -7.37
CA LEU A 71 12.42 -0.59 -5.96
C LEU A 71 11.29 -1.15 -5.10
N VAL A 72 10.06 -0.65 -5.27
CA VAL A 72 8.87 -1.17 -4.59
C VAL A 72 8.68 -2.66 -4.90
N LEU A 73 8.78 -3.07 -6.16
CA LEU A 73 8.59 -4.47 -6.55
C LEU A 73 9.69 -5.38 -5.96
N VAL A 74 10.96 -4.97 -6.06
CA VAL A 74 12.10 -5.71 -5.48
C VAL A 74 11.96 -5.90 -3.98
N VAL A 75 11.42 -4.91 -3.26
CA VAL A 75 11.23 -4.99 -1.80
C VAL A 75 9.96 -5.77 -1.43
N ALA A 76 8.89 -5.65 -2.21
CA ALA A 76 7.62 -6.33 -1.93
C ALA A 76 7.73 -7.86 -2.07
N VAL A 77 8.50 -8.36 -3.03
CA VAL A 77 8.67 -9.81 -3.27
C VAL A 77 9.19 -10.56 -2.03
N PRO A 78 10.33 -10.19 -1.40
CA PRO A 78 10.79 -10.87 -0.20
C PRO A 78 9.84 -10.65 0.99
N MET A 79 9.27 -9.45 1.14
CA MET A 79 8.31 -9.17 2.21
C MET A 79 7.07 -10.07 2.13
N MET A 80 6.66 -10.46 0.91
CA MET A 80 5.54 -11.36 0.69
C MET A 80 5.68 -12.69 1.43
N TYR A 81 6.91 -13.19 1.57
CA TYR A 81 7.21 -14.45 2.25
C TYR A 81 7.71 -14.24 3.68
N ILE A 82 8.55 -13.23 3.90
CA ILE A 82 9.18 -12.98 5.19
C ILE A 82 8.14 -12.52 6.22
N MET A 83 7.26 -11.59 5.87
CA MET A 83 6.29 -11.06 6.84
C MET A 83 5.30 -12.10 7.39
N PRO A 84 4.65 -12.97 6.58
CA PRO A 84 3.78 -14.00 7.14
C PRO A 84 4.59 -14.99 8.00
N TYR A 85 5.81 -15.35 7.60
CA TYR A 85 6.68 -16.17 8.43
C TYR A 85 7.00 -15.51 9.79
N LEU A 86 7.36 -14.23 9.80
CA LEU A 86 7.59 -13.47 11.03
C LEU A 86 6.33 -13.38 11.90
N SER A 87 5.15 -13.25 11.29
CA SER A 87 3.90 -13.21 12.04
C SER A 87 3.61 -14.52 12.78
N GLN A 88 3.95 -15.67 12.18
CA GLN A 88 3.82 -16.97 12.83
C GLN A 88 4.84 -17.10 13.96
N LEU A 89 6.08 -16.67 13.73
CA LEU A 89 7.14 -16.71 14.75
C LEU A 89 6.80 -15.83 15.97
N LEU A 90 6.17 -14.69 15.75
CA LEU A 90 5.68 -13.80 16.80
C LEU A 90 4.37 -14.25 17.44
N GLY A 91 3.76 -15.36 16.97
CA GLY A 91 2.50 -15.88 17.49
C GLY A 91 1.31 -14.93 17.31
N LEU A 92 1.30 -14.11 16.24
CA LEU A 92 0.26 -13.12 16.02
C LEU A 92 -1.08 -13.80 15.70
N SER A 93 -2.18 -13.24 16.21
CA SER A 93 -3.52 -13.66 15.75
C SER A 93 -3.70 -13.32 14.27
N GLN A 94 -4.59 -14.05 13.58
CA GLN A 94 -4.86 -13.78 12.16
C GLN A 94 -5.37 -12.35 11.91
N GLU A 95 -6.11 -11.76 12.87
CA GLU A 95 -6.56 -10.36 12.77
C GLU A 95 -5.40 -9.37 12.82
N VAL A 96 -4.47 -9.51 13.78
CA VAL A 96 -3.29 -8.64 13.90
C VAL A 96 -2.34 -8.86 12.73
N ALA A 97 -2.06 -10.11 12.38
CA ALA A 97 -1.18 -10.46 11.27
C ALA A 97 -1.74 -9.94 9.93
N GLY A 98 -3.04 -10.16 9.66
CA GLY A 98 -3.70 -9.62 8.49
C GLY A 98 -3.63 -8.10 8.44
N ALA A 99 -3.84 -7.43 9.58
CA ALA A 99 -3.74 -5.98 9.65
C ALA A 99 -2.33 -5.45 9.42
N TRP A 100 -1.31 -6.14 9.93
CA TRP A 100 0.09 -5.79 9.72
C TRP A 100 0.52 -6.00 8.27
N LEU A 101 0.18 -7.14 7.66
CA LEU A 101 0.47 -7.43 6.25
C LEU A 101 -0.20 -6.42 5.32
N GLY A 102 -1.49 -6.18 5.53
CA GLY A 102 -2.28 -5.25 4.72
C GLY A 102 -1.82 -3.80 4.85
N GLY A 103 -1.28 -3.41 6.00
CA GLY A 103 -0.78 -2.05 6.23
C GLY A 103 0.63 -1.80 5.70
N THR A 104 1.42 -2.85 5.45
CA THR A 104 2.87 -2.71 5.20
C THR A 104 3.30 -3.12 3.79
N ILE A 105 2.75 -4.20 3.23
CA ILE A 105 3.25 -4.72 1.94
C ILE A 105 2.77 -3.82 0.79
N ASP A 106 3.70 -3.31 -0.01
CA ASP A 106 3.45 -2.24 -1.00
C ASP A 106 2.91 -2.71 -2.35
N THR A 107 2.23 -3.87 -2.39
CA THR A 107 1.44 -4.28 -3.56
C THR A 107 0.20 -5.06 -3.10
N THR A 108 -0.95 -4.79 -3.73
CA THR A 108 -2.20 -5.48 -3.34
C THR A 108 -2.14 -6.98 -3.64
N GLY A 109 -1.48 -7.37 -4.73
CA GLY A 109 -1.24 -8.79 -5.04
C GLY A 109 -0.45 -9.48 -3.93
N ALA A 110 0.72 -8.96 -3.57
CA ALA A 110 1.57 -9.60 -2.56
C ALA A 110 0.88 -9.67 -1.19
N VAL A 111 0.13 -8.63 -0.79
CA VAL A 111 -0.69 -8.66 0.45
C VAL A 111 -1.65 -9.84 0.48
N VAL A 112 -2.37 -10.07 -0.63
CA VAL A 112 -3.33 -11.17 -0.75
C VAL A 112 -2.61 -12.51 -0.64
N ALA A 113 -1.51 -12.67 -1.37
CA ALA A 113 -0.70 -13.89 -1.34
C ALA A 113 -0.12 -14.17 0.06
N SER A 114 0.41 -13.15 0.73
CA SER A 114 0.90 -13.26 2.11
C SER A 114 -0.19 -13.65 3.09
N GLY A 115 -1.36 -13.02 2.99
CA GLY A 115 -2.50 -13.31 3.87
C GLY A 115 -2.97 -14.76 3.72
N LYS A 116 -2.95 -15.30 2.50
CA LYS A 116 -3.29 -16.71 2.24
C LYS A 116 -2.40 -17.70 2.98
N PHE A 117 -1.11 -17.39 3.18
CA PHE A 117 -0.21 -18.26 3.95
C PHE A 117 -0.60 -18.37 5.44
N LEU A 118 -1.45 -17.48 5.95
CA LEU A 118 -1.83 -17.41 7.36
C LEU A 118 -3.27 -17.87 7.65
N GLY A 119 -4.10 -18.01 6.61
CA GLY A 119 -5.51 -18.43 6.72
C GLY A 119 -6.51 -17.39 6.23
N GLU A 120 -7.78 -17.80 6.14
CA GLU A 120 -8.84 -17.00 5.51
C GLU A 120 -9.12 -15.67 6.25
N ILE A 121 -9.00 -15.63 7.58
CA ILE A 121 -9.25 -14.40 8.35
C ILE A 121 -8.13 -13.40 8.06
N ALA A 122 -6.88 -13.86 8.03
CA ALA A 122 -5.73 -13.02 7.71
C ALA A 122 -5.78 -12.50 6.28
N GLU A 123 -6.14 -13.33 5.29
CA GLU A 123 -6.36 -12.93 3.90
C GLU A 123 -7.45 -11.85 3.80
N SER A 124 -8.62 -12.09 4.38
CA SER A 124 -9.74 -11.15 4.33
C SER A 124 -9.38 -9.82 5.00
N GLN A 125 -8.78 -9.88 6.19
CA GLN A 125 -8.35 -8.69 6.93
C GLN A 125 -7.29 -7.90 6.14
N SER A 126 -6.27 -8.56 5.60
CA SER A 126 -5.19 -7.88 4.88
C SER A 126 -5.70 -7.13 3.64
N VAL A 127 -6.67 -7.71 2.93
CA VAL A 127 -7.36 -7.08 1.80
C VAL A 127 -8.17 -5.86 2.24
N ILE A 128 -8.91 -5.95 3.35
CA ILE A 128 -9.71 -4.84 3.88
C ILE A 128 -8.80 -3.66 4.24
N ILE A 129 -7.72 -3.90 5.00
CA ILE A 129 -6.77 -2.85 5.40
C ILE A 129 -6.10 -2.21 4.19
N LYS A 130 -5.60 -3.02 3.25
CA LYS A 130 -4.94 -2.49 2.05
C LYS A 130 -5.91 -1.70 1.17
N SER A 131 -7.16 -2.14 1.07
CA SER A 131 -8.19 -1.41 0.34
C SER A 131 -8.51 -0.06 0.98
N ALA A 132 -8.53 0.02 2.32
CA ALA A 132 -8.67 1.28 3.04
C ALA A 132 -7.51 2.25 2.76
N GLN A 133 -6.26 1.75 2.74
CA GLN A 133 -5.10 2.56 2.31
C GLN A 133 -5.22 3.02 0.85
N ASN A 134 -5.61 2.13 -0.06
CA ASN A 134 -5.80 2.46 -1.48
C ASN A 134 -6.87 3.54 -1.70
N ALA A 135 -7.93 3.56 -0.89
CA ALA A 135 -8.97 4.57 -0.97
C ALA A 135 -8.46 6.00 -0.68
N LEU A 136 -7.43 6.12 0.18
CA LEU A 136 -6.81 7.39 0.54
C LEU A 136 -5.84 7.92 -0.54
N LEU A 137 -5.54 7.13 -1.58
CA LEU A 137 -4.66 7.54 -2.66
C LEU A 137 -5.13 8.82 -3.38
N GLY A 138 -6.44 8.94 -3.62
CA GLY A 138 -7.02 10.13 -4.24
C GLY A 138 -6.75 11.39 -3.43
N VAL A 139 -6.96 11.31 -2.12
CA VAL A 139 -6.72 12.42 -1.19
C VAL A 139 -5.24 12.81 -1.17
N ALA A 140 -4.34 11.81 -1.13
CA ALA A 140 -2.90 12.05 -1.17
C ALA A 140 -2.46 12.71 -2.49
N ALA A 141 -2.94 12.22 -3.63
CA ALA A 141 -2.63 12.80 -4.95
C ALA A 141 -3.10 14.26 -5.06
N PHE A 142 -4.28 14.57 -4.52
CA PHE A 142 -4.81 15.94 -4.45
C PHE A 142 -3.94 16.85 -3.59
N ALA A 143 -3.57 16.40 -2.38
CA ALA A 143 -2.70 17.14 -1.47
C ALA A 143 -1.32 17.42 -2.09
N ILE A 144 -0.73 16.43 -2.77
CA ILE A 144 0.54 16.59 -3.50
C ILE A 144 0.39 17.60 -4.65
N SER A 145 -0.70 17.55 -5.40
CA SER A 145 -0.97 18.49 -6.49
C SER A 145 -1.06 19.93 -5.99
N ILE A 146 -1.78 20.19 -4.89
CA ILE A 146 -1.85 21.52 -4.25
C ILE A 146 -0.46 21.95 -3.79
N TYR A 147 0.24 21.10 -3.06
CA TYR A 147 1.57 21.40 -2.54
C TYR A 147 2.55 21.78 -3.65
N TRP A 148 2.50 21.05 -4.78
CA TRP A 148 3.35 21.29 -5.94
C TRP A 148 2.94 22.54 -6.74
N SER A 149 1.65 22.84 -6.82
CA SER A 149 1.15 24.07 -7.44
C SER A 149 1.56 25.32 -6.65
N LEU A 150 1.46 25.27 -5.31
CA LEU A 150 1.77 26.41 -4.45
C LEU A 150 3.26 26.66 -4.24
N LYS A 151 4.11 25.61 -4.30
CA LYS A 151 5.56 25.70 -4.02
C LYS A 151 6.47 25.34 -5.20
N GLY A 152 5.91 24.92 -6.32
CA GLY A 152 6.66 24.57 -7.53
C GLY A 152 6.80 25.75 -8.47
N THR A 153 7.78 25.68 -9.36
CA THR A 153 8.02 26.63 -10.45
C THR A 153 6.98 26.53 -11.59
N ASN A 154 6.12 25.51 -11.57
CA ASN A 154 5.09 25.29 -12.58
C ASN A 154 3.74 25.90 -12.16
N GLN A 155 3.55 27.19 -12.41
CA GLN A 155 2.27 27.89 -12.23
C GLN A 155 1.15 27.41 -13.18
N GLU A 156 1.48 26.58 -14.17
CA GLU A 156 0.49 26.03 -15.11
C GLU A 156 -0.45 24.99 -14.50
N ILE A 157 -0.05 24.33 -13.41
CA ILE A 157 -0.86 23.28 -12.78
C ILE A 157 -1.79 23.95 -11.78
N ARG A 158 -3.00 24.31 -12.20
CA ARG A 158 -4.08 24.60 -11.27
C ARG A 158 -4.63 23.27 -10.72
N PRO A 159 -4.65 23.05 -9.39
CA PRO A 159 -5.31 21.88 -8.83
C PRO A 159 -6.78 21.93 -9.21
N SER A 160 -7.18 21.04 -10.12
CA SER A 160 -8.52 20.93 -10.70
C SER A 160 -9.11 19.58 -10.33
N ALA A 161 -10.43 19.54 -10.13
CA ALA A 161 -11.17 18.30 -9.97
C ALA A 161 -10.98 17.34 -11.17
N SER A 162 -10.75 17.86 -12.38
CA SER A 162 -10.47 17.04 -13.56
C SER A 162 -9.14 16.29 -13.46
N VAL A 163 -8.07 16.97 -13.00
CA VAL A 163 -6.76 16.34 -12.80
C VAL A 163 -6.85 15.28 -11.71
N LEU A 164 -7.60 15.54 -10.64
CA LEU A 164 -7.84 14.54 -9.60
C LEU A 164 -8.58 13.33 -10.16
N TRP A 165 -9.64 13.54 -10.94
CA TRP A 165 -10.38 12.46 -11.59
C TRP A 165 -9.51 11.63 -12.54
N ASP A 166 -8.68 12.29 -13.34
CA ASP A 166 -7.77 11.64 -14.29
C ASP A 166 -6.69 10.82 -13.57
N ARG A 167 -6.27 11.23 -12.38
CA ARG A 167 -5.24 10.53 -11.58
C ARG A 167 -5.82 9.55 -10.57
N PHE A 168 -7.10 9.68 -10.22
CA PHE A 168 -7.76 8.82 -9.23
C PHE A 168 -7.78 7.36 -9.72
N PRO A 169 -7.45 6.38 -8.86
CA PRO A 169 -7.54 4.97 -9.19
C PRO A 169 -9.01 4.56 -9.42
N LYS A 170 -9.46 4.53 -10.68
CA LYS A 170 -10.85 4.22 -11.03
C LYS A 170 -11.32 2.85 -10.56
N PHE A 171 -10.39 1.91 -10.32
CA PHE A 171 -10.73 0.61 -9.73
C PHE A 171 -11.35 0.73 -8.33
N VAL A 172 -11.04 1.79 -7.56
CA VAL A 172 -11.64 2.04 -6.24
C VAL A 172 -13.15 2.30 -6.37
N ILE A 173 -13.57 3.01 -7.41
CA ILE A 173 -15.00 3.22 -7.72
C ILE A 173 -15.66 1.87 -7.99
N GLY A 174 -15.03 1.04 -8.82
CA GLY A 174 -15.49 -0.32 -9.08
C GLY A 174 -15.60 -1.18 -7.82
N PHE A 175 -14.61 -1.11 -6.92
CA PHE A 175 -14.63 -1.80 -5.64
C PHE A 175 -15.78 -1.32 -4.74
N VAL A 176 -15.98 -0.01 -4.62
CA VAL A 176 -17.08 0.56 -3.81
C VAL A 176 -18.44 0.18 -4.39
N LEU A 177 -18.62 0.32 -5.71
CA LEU A 177 -19.86 -0.06 -6.38
C LEU A 177 -20.16 -1.56 -6.20
N ALA A 178 -19.16 -2.43 -6.43
CA ALA A 178 -19.30 -3.85 -6.20
C ALA A 178 -19.64 -4.15 -4.73
N SER A 179 -18.99 -3.48 -3.77
CA SER A 179 -19.28 -3.64 -2.35
C SER A 179 -20.72 -3.27 -2.02
N VAL A 180 -21.23 -2.17 -2.58
CA VAL A 180 -22.62 -1.73 -2.39
C VAL A 180 -23.60 -2.73 -3.02
N VAL A 181 -23.36 -3.17 -4.25
CA VAL A 181 -24.20 -4.16 -4.94
C VAL A 181 -24.27 -5.47 -4.15
N PHE A 182 -23.11 -6.00 -3.74
CA PHE A 182 -23.04 -7.25 -2.97
C PHE A 182 -23.60 -7.12 -1.55
N SER A 183 -23.59 -5.92 -0.96
CA SER A 183 -24.09 -5.71 0.40
C SER A 183 -25.60 -5.46 0.47
N PHE A 184 -26.18 -4.79 -0.53
CA PHE A 184 -27.54 -4.27 -0.45
C PHE A 184 -28.48 -4.75 -1.56
N PHE A 185 -27.95 -5.17 -2.72
CA PHE A 185 -28.76 -5.44 -3.91
C PHE A 185 -28.77 -6.92 -4.33
N LEU A 186 -27.89 -7.74 -3.77
CA LEU A 186 -27.86 -9.18 -4.04
C LEU A 186 -28.39 -9.98 -2.84
N GLU A 187 -29.24 -10.96 -3.12
CA GLU A 187 -29.63 -11.94 -2.11
C GLU A 187 -28.42 -12.74 -1.64
N PRO A 188 -28.34 -13.11 -0.34
CA PRO A 188 -27.18 -13.82 0.22
C PRO A 188 -26.81 -15.10 -0.51
N ALA A 189 -27.80 -15.85 -1.01
CA ALA A 189 -27.58 -17.07 -1.78
C ALA A 189 -26.86 -16.79 -3.10
N THR A 190 -27.29 -15.77 -3.84
CA THR A 190 -26.69 -15.34 -5.10
C THR A 190 -25.29 -14.76 -4.89
N ALA A 191 -25.11 -13.91 -3.86
CA ALA A 191 -23.80 -13.37 -3.50
C ALA A 191 -22.80 -14.49 -3.16
N LYS A 192 -23.24 -15.51 -2.43
CA LYS A 192 -22.43 -16.68 -2.09
C LYS A 192 -22.10 -17.54 -3.33
N ALA A 193 -23.07 -17.75 -4.22
CA ALA A 193 -22.87 -18.50 -5.46
C ALA A 193 -21.85 -17.83 -6.40
N LEU A 194 -21.83 -16.50 -6.44
CA LEU A 194 -20.84 -15.72 -7.21
C LEU A 194 -19.45 -15.69 -6.57
N GLY A 195 -19.32 -16.03 -5.28
CA GLY A 195 -18.06 -16.00 -4.55
C GLY A 195 -17.00 -16.93 -5.15
N SER A 196 -17.37 -18.16 -5.48
CA SER A 196 -16.44 -19.16 -6.06
C SER A 196 -15.89 -18.75 -7.44
N PRO A 197 -16.72 -18.41 -8.45
CA PRO A 197 -16.20 -17.97 -9.75
C PRO A 197 -15.42 -16.66 -9.65
N ALA A 198 -15.84 -15.73 -8.78
CA ALA A 198 -15.07 -14.50 -8.52
C ALA A 198 -13.69 -14.80 -7.91
N LYS A 199 -13.62 -15.74 -6.96
CA LYS A 199 -12.35 -16.18 -6.35
C LYS A 199 -11.43 -16.81 -7.38
N ALA A 200 -11.95 -17.68 -8.26
CA ALA A 200 -11.17 -18.32 -9.32
C ALA A 200 -10.63 -17.29 -10.33
N LEU A 201 -11.48 -16.38 -10.81
CA LEU A 201 -11.07 -15.31 -11.71
C LEU A 201 -9.98 -14.42 -11.08
N ARG A 202 -10.16 -14.04 -9.82
CA ARG A 202 -9.19 -13.27 -9.05
C ARG A 202 -7.84 -13.98 -8.96
N GLU A 203 -7.84 -15.28 -8.69
CA GLU A 203 -6.60 -16.08 -8.62
C GLU A 203 -5.88 -16.13 -9.96
N THR A 204 -6.59 -16.35 -11.06
CA THR A 204 -6.00 -16.31 -12.41
C THR A 204 -5.41 -14.94 -12.73
N LEU A 205 -6.13 -13.86 -12.44
CA LEU A 205 -5.64 -12.48 -12.66
C LEU A 205 -4.43 -12.16 -11.79
N PHE A 206 -4.39 -12.64 -10.54
CA PHE A 206 -3.20 -12.48 -9.69
C PHE A 206 -2.01 -13.28 -10.20
N SER A 207 -2.20 -14.49 -10.73
CA SER A 207 -1.11 -15.25 -11.35
C SER A 207 -0.48 -14.48 -12.51
N VAL A 208 -1.30 -13.90 -13.39
CA VAL A 208 -0.80 -13.05 -14.49
C VAL A 208 -0.06 -11.82 -13.96
N ALA A 209 -0.62 -11.16 -12.94
CA ALA A 209 0.01 -9.98 -12.32
C ALA A 209 1.38 -10.31 -11.70
N PHE A 210 1.54 -11.44 -11.02
CA PHE A 210 2.81 -11.84 -10.43
C PHE A 210 3.86 -12.24 -11.47
N VAL A 211 3.45 -12.87 -12.57
CA VAL A 211 4.36 -13.13 -13.71
C VAL A 211 4.85 -11.80 -14.30
N ALA A 212 3.95 -10.84 -14.51
CA ALA A 212 4.31 -9.51 -15.01
C ALA A 212 5.26 -8.77 -14.05
N ILE A 213 4.97 -8.77 -12.74
CA ILE A 213 5.85 -8.21 -11.71
C ILE A 213 7.24 -8.86 -11.78
N GLY A 214 7.32 -10.19 -11.91
CA GLY A 214 8.58 -10.91 -12.04
C GLY A 214 9.38 -10.51 -13.28
N LEU A 215 8.72 -10.33 -14.43
CA LEU A 215 9.35 -9.91 -15.68
C LEU A 215 9.80 -8.44 -15.66
N GLU A 216 9.09 -7.56 -14.93
CA GLU A 216 9.42 -6.14 -14.79
C GLU A 216 10.52 -5.88 -13.75
N THR A 217 10.75 -6.83 -12.82
CA THR A 217 11.70 -6.67 -11.72
C THR A 217 13.16 -6.67 -12.21
N ASP A 218 13.78 -5.50 -12.21
CA ASP A 218 15.20 -5.32 -12.54
C ASP A 218 16.05 -5.01 -11.31
N PHE A 219 16.62 -6.06 -10.71
CA PHE A 219 17.48 -5.95 -9.52
C PHE A 219 18.74 -5.10 -9.76
N ARG A 220 19.23 -5.00 -11.00
CA ARG A 220 20.48 -4.28 -11.30
C ARG A 220 20.30 -2.78 -11.12
N LYS A 221 19.14 -2.23 -11.48
CA LYS A 221 18.81 -0.82 -11.29
C LYS A 221 18.75 -0.42 -9.82
N VAL A 222 18.26 -1.32 -8.96
CA VAL A 222 18.06 -1.08 -7.51
C VAL A 222 19.37 -1.10 -6.74
N PHE A 223 20.28 -2.03 -7.07
CA PHE A 223 21.57 -2.19 -6.39
C PHE A 223 22.74 -1.46 -7.06
N GLY A 224 22.47 -0.57 -8.03
CA GLY A 224 23.47 0.30 -8.63
C GLY A 224 24.04 1.32 -7.63
N LYS A 225 25.36 1.52 -7.65
CA LYS A 225 26.06 2.44 -6.71
C LYS A 225 25.52 3.89 -6.77
N GLU A 226 25.08 4.33 -7.94
CA GLU A 226 24.49 5.65 -8.18
C GLU A 226 23.16 5.88 -7.44
N ASN A 227 22.41 4.81 -7.16
CA ASN A 227 21.09 4.88 -6.54
C ASN A 227 21.09 4.45 -5.06
N ASN A 228 22.24 4.07 -4.50
CA ASN A 228 22.35 3.50 -3.15
C ASN A 228 21.67 4.37 -2.08
N ARG A 229 21.79 5.68 -2.24
CA ARG A 229 21.17 6.68 -1.37
C ARG A 229 19.65 6.65 -1.41
N TYR A 230 19.04 6.48 -2.58
CA TYR A 230 17.59 6.35 -2.73
C TYR A 230 17.10 5.01 -2.20
N THR A 231 17.81 3.93 -2.54
CA THR A 231 17.53 2.57 -2.05
C THR A 231 17.60 2.53 -0.51
N ALA A 232 18.65 3.06 0.10
CA ALA A 232 18.79 3.12 1.55
C ALA A 232 17.69 3.96 2.21
N THR A 233 17.33 5.12 1.62
CA THR A 233 16.21 5.95 2.10
C THR A 233 14.91 5.14 2.15
N PHE A 234 14.61 4.42 1.07
CA PHE A 234 13.41 3.60 0.97
C PHE A 234 13.41 2.43 1.96
N LEU A 235 14.53 1.70 2.06
CA LEU A 235 14.64 0.54 2.96
C LEU A 235 14.51 0.94 4.43
N ILE A 236 15.11 2.07 4.84
CA ILE A 236 14.97 2.58 6.21
C ILE A 236 13.52 3.05 6.46
N ALA A 237 12.91 3.73 5.49
CA ALA A 237 11.50 4.11 5.59
C ALA A 237 10.58 2.88 5.66
N GLN A 238 10.89 1.81 4.92
CA GLN A 238 10.12 0.59 4.92
C GLN A 238 10.31 -0.20 6.21
N LEU A 239 11.52 -0.22 6.78
CA LEU A 239 11.73 -0.77 8.11
C LEU A 239 10.90 -0.02 9.16
N PHE A 240 10.88 1.30 9.10
CA PHE A 240 10.01 2.10 9.96
C PHE A 240 8.53 1.76 9.75
N ASN A 241 8.08 1.63 8.50
CA ASN A 241 6.72 1.19 8.15
C ASN A 241 6.37 -0.17 8.79
N ILE A 242 7.26 -1.17 8.64
CA ILE A 242 7.09 -2.50 9.24
C ILE A 242 6.86 -2.39 10.76
N LEU A 243 7.68 -1.59 11.45
CA LEU A 243 7.62 -1.46 12.91
C LEU A 243 6.40 -0.67 13.39
N ILE A 244 6.14 0.50 12.80
CA ILE A 244 5.02 1.34 13.22
C ILE A 244 3.67 0.68 12.90
N THR A 245 3.57 0.01 11.75
CA THR A 245 2.34 -0.69 11.37
C THR A 245 2.10 -1.90 12.25
N LEU A 246 3.14 -2.62 12.69
CA LEU A 246 2.99 -3.68 13.69
C LEU A 246 2.43 -3.12 15.00
N ALA A 247 3.00 -2.02 15.51
CA ALA A 247 2.52 -1.39 16.73
C ALA A 247 1.06 -0.95 16.61
N VAL A 248 0.68 -0.29 15.52
CA VAL A 248 -0.71 0.14 15.28
C VAL A 248 -1.65 -1.07 15.12
N ALA A 249 -1.23 -2.11 14.42
CA ALA A 249 -2.00 -3.34 14.26
C ALA A 249 -2.28 -4.01 15.62
N PHE A 250 -1.28 -4.09 16.50
CA PHE A 250 -1.47 -4.56 17.87
C PHE A 250 -2.44 -3.69 18.66
N LEU A 251 -2.30 -2.36 18.58
CA LEU A 251 -3.18 -1.44 19.33
C LEU A 251 -4.65 -1.53 18.89
N LEU A 252 -4.91 -1.70 17.60
CA LEU A 252 -6.28 -1.65 17.05
C LEU A 252 -6.94 -3.02 16.92
N PHE A 253 -6.15 -4.08 16.70
CA PHE A 253 -6.66 -5.43 16.40
C PHE A 253 -6.22 -6.47 17.43
N GLY A 254 -5.30 -6.12 18.34
CA GLY A 254 -4.92 -6.98 19.46
C GLY A 254 -6.12 -7.20 20.38
N LYS A 255 -6.46 -8.47 20.64
CA LYS A 255 -7.31 -8.82 21.77
C LYS A 255 -6.41 -8.82 23.00
N TYR A 256 -6.53 -7.81 23.85
CA TYR A 256 -5.83 -7.77 25.13
C TYR A 256 -6.43 -8.80 26.10
N GLU A 257 -6.14 -10.08 25.89
CA GLU A 257 -6.17 -11.02 27.01
C GLU A 257 -4.84 -10.86 27.74
N PHE A 258 -4.81 -9.96 28.75
CA PHE A 258 -3.79 -10.02 29.77
C PHE A 258 -3.98 -11.32 30.55
N SER A 259 -3.45 -12.42 30.01
CA SER A 259 -3.20 -13.62 30.80
C SER A 259 -2.00 -13.30 31.69
N PHE A 260 -2.26 -12.68 32.84
CA PHE A 260 -1.34 -12.82 33.97
C PHE A 260 -1.41 -14.29 34.37
N GLY A 261 -0.49 -15.07 33.82
CA GLY A 261 -0.22 -16.41 34.30
C GLY A 261 0.28 -16.34 35.74
N PHE A 262 -0.64 -16.48 36.67
CA PHE A 262 -0.42 -17.09 37.97
C PHE A 262 -1.36 -18.29 38.08
#